data_AF-A0A7Y6AI73-F1
#
_entry.id   AF-A0A7Y6AI73-F1
#
_cell.length_a   1.000
_cell.length_b   1.000
_cell.length_c   1.000
_cell.angle_alpha   90.00
_cell.angle_beta   90.00
_cell.angle_gamma   90.00
#
_symmetry.space_group_name_H-M   'P 1'
#
loop_
_entity.id
_entity.type
_entity.pdbx_description
1 polymer ?
#
loop_
_entity_poly.entity_id
_entity_poly.type
_entity_poly.pdbx_seq_one_letter_code
_entity_poly.pdbx_strand_id
1 'polypeptide(L)'
;MPLRKLRPHQAEAVDAAALLLGGPSTGARTSVVAACGTGKTTVGERVAYRVAPRGRRLLLFPTLDLLVQTALTWHEAGWHNRRQKPLAVCSLSGDEGLLSAGVARATTNATQLALWCSALDQDLTVFATYPSLDVIVDAHTGPHGVTPLAPWDLIVVDEAHRTSGYIGKPWAAVHDDRFVPARRRLYLT
;
A
#
# COMPACT_ATOMS: atom_id res chain seq x y z
N MET A 1 -3.01 20.29 7.41
CA MET A 1 -3.40 20.80 6.07
C MET A 1 -4.78 20.25 5.71
N PRO A 2 -5.69 21.06 5.13
CA PRO A 2 -6.97 20.54 4.66
C PRO A 2 -6.75 19.61 3.47
N LEU A 3 -7.42 18.46 3.49
CA LEU A 3 -7.41 17.49 2.40
C LEU A 3 -7.84 18.17 1.09
N ARG A 4 -7.09 17.95 0.00
CA ARG A 4 -7.43 18.49 -1.33
C ARG A 4 -8.87 18.13 -1.69
N LYS A 5 -9.63 19.13 -2.15
CA LYS A 5 -11.04 18.94 -2.56
C LYS A 5 -11.08 18.05 -3.80
N LEU A 6 -11.87 16.97 -3.72
CA LEU A 6 -12.07 16.05 -4.83
C LEU A 6 -12.91 16.70 -5.93
N ARG A 7 -12.60 16.39 -7.18
CA ARG A 7 -13.51 16.64 -8.31
C ARG A 7 -14.72 15.71 -8.22
N PRO A 8 -15.87 16.04 -8.86
CA PRO A 8 -17.08 15.22 -8.77
C PRO A 8 -16.85 13.74 -9.13
N HIS A 9 -16.16 13.45 -10.25
CA HIS A 9 -15.85 12.08 -10.66
C HIS A 9 -14.92 11.34 -9.70
N GLN A 10 -14.04 12.06 -9.01
CA GLN A 10 -13.17 11.49 -7.98
C GLN A 10 -13.97 11.15 -6.72
N ALA A 11 -14.89 12.03 -6.32
CA ALA A 11 -15.77 11.78 -5.17
C ALA A 11 -16.65 10.55 -5.43
N GLU A 12 -17.26 10.47 -6.61
CA GLU A 12 -18.05 9.30 -7.04
C GLU A 12 -17.22 8.01 -7.01
N ALA A 13 -16.02 8.00 -7.60
CA ALA A 13 -15.14 6.84 -7.59
C ALA A 13 -14.75 6.41 -6.16
N VAL A 14 -14.47 7.39 -5.29
CA VAL A 14 -14.13 7.12 -3.88
C VAL A 14 -15.34 6.56 -3.12
N ASP A 15 -16.53 7.12 -3.31
CA ASP A 15 -17.76 6.67 -2.67
C ASP A 15 -18.08 5.21 -3.08
N ALA A 16 -18.03 4.92 -4.38
CA ALA A 16 -18.28 3.58 -4.92
C ALA A 16 -17.23 2.55 -4.43
N ALA A 17 -15.94 2.89 -4.49
CA ALA A 17 -14.88 1.99 -4.04
C ALA A 17 -14.96 1.76 -2.52
N ALA A 18 -15.23 2.79 -1.73
CA ALA A 18 -15.39 2.67 -0.29
C ALA A 18 -16.60 1.80 0.09
N LEU A 19 -17.72 1.92 -0.63
CA LEU A 19 -18.89 1.07 -0.43
C LEU A 19 -18.56 -0.41 -0.67
N LEU A 20 -17.92 -0.74 -1.80
CA LEU A 20 -17.54 -2.12 -2.14
C LEU A 20 -16.51 -2.72 -1.17
N LEU A 21 -15.57 -1.90 -0.70
CA LEU A 21 -14.57 -2.31 0.29
C LEU A 21 -15.10 -2.31 1.74
N GLY A 22 -16.28 -1.72 1.97
CA GLY A 22 -17.01 -1.76 3.24
C GLY A 22 -17.77 -3.08 3.47
N GLY A 23 -17.72 -4.01 2.51
CA GLY A 23 -18.34 -5.33 2.56
C GLY A 23 -17.72 -6.30 3.59
N PRO A 24 -17.68 -7.62 3.32
CA PRO A 24 -17.32 -8.66 4.29
C PRO A 24 -16.07 -8.35 5.13
N SER A 25 -16.04 -8.88 6.35
CA SER A 25 -14.97 -8.61 7.31
C SER A 25 -13.55 -8.90 6.79
N THR A 26 -13.40 -9.78 5.79
CA THR A 26 -12.13 -10.16 5.17
C THR A 26 -12.33 -10.48 3.69
N GLY A 27 -11.33 -10.16 2.85
CA GLY A 27 -11.28 -10.55 1.44
C GLY A 27 -12.01 -9.63 0.47
N ALA A 28 -12.48 -8.45 0.88
CA ALA A 28 -13.16 -7.51 -0.01
C ALA A 28 -12.21 -6.94 -1.07
N ARG A 29 -12.66 -6.86 -2.33
CA ARG A 29 -11.82 -6.44 -3.47
C ARG A 29 -12.61 -5.53 -4.39
N THR A 30 -11.97 -4.49 -4.90
CA THR A 30 -12.53 -3.64 -5.95
C THR A 30 -11.44 -3.07 -6.84
N SER A 31 -11.81 -2.63 -8.03
CA SER A 31 -10.93 -1.97 -8.97
C SER A 31 -11.46 -0.57 -9.30
N VAL A 32 -10.57 0.40 -9.33
CA VAL A 32 -10.83 1.73 -9.89
C VAL A 32 -10.07 1.83 -11.20
N VAL A 33 -10.82 1.98 -12.29
CA VAL A 33 -10.29 2.19 -13.63
C VAL A 33 -10.40 3.67 -13.97
N ALA A 34 -9.30 4.32 -14.26
CA ALA A 34 -9.29 5.76 -14.51
C ALA A 34 -8.25 6.13 -15.59
N ALA A 35 -8.62 7.02 -16.51
CA ALA A 35 -7.67 7.51 -17.51
C ALA A 35 -6.49 8.24 -16.88
N CYS A 36 -5.33 8.20 -17.53
CA CYS A 36 -4.12 8.91 -17.07
C CYS A 36 -4.41 10.40 -16.81
N GLY A 37 -3.86 10.94 -15.72
CA GLY A 37 -4.03 12.34 -15.34
C GLY A 37 -5.38 12.70 -14.67
N THR A 38 -6.32 11.77 -14.54
CA THR A 38 -7.62 12.03 -13.88
C THR A 38 -7.58 12.04 -12.34
N GLY A 39 -6.41 11.71 -11.77
CA GLY A 39 -6.14 11.73 -10.33
C GLY A 39 -6.36 10.40 -9.62
N LYS A 40 -6.02 9.27 -10.27
CA LYS A 40 -6.06 7.91 -9.70
C LYS A 40 -5.36 7.81 -8.34
N THR A 41 -4.19 8.44 -8.21
CA THR A 41 -3.43 8.51 -6.95
C THR A 41 -4.22 9.18 -5.82
N THR A 42 -4.91 10.29 -6.11
CA THR A 42 -5.78 10.99 -5.15
C THR A 42 -7.00 10.16 -4.77
N VAL A 43 -7.59 9.43 -5.72
CA VAL A 43 -8.69 8.50 -5.45
C VAL A 43 -8.22 7.38 -4.53
N GLY A 44 -7.06 6.76 -4.83
CA GLY A 44 -6.46 5.71 -4.00
C GLY A 44 -6.18 6.17 -2.57
N GLU A 45 -5.58 7.36 -2.42
CA GLU A 45 -5.37 8.03 -1.13
C GLU A 45 -6.66 8.13 -0.33
N ARG A 46 -7.71 8.66 -0.96
CA ARG A 46 -8.96 8.94 -0.24
C ARG A 46 -9.75 7.68 0.09
N VAL A 47 -9.73 6.69 -0.80
CA VAL A 47 -10.30 5.36 -0.50
C VAL A 47 -9.58 4.76 0.69
N ALA A 48 -8.24 4.77 0.70
CA ALA A 48 -7.46 4.24 1.81
C ALA A 48 -7.75 4.96 3.13
N TYR A 49 -7.89 6.28 3.10
CA TYR A 49 -8.28 7.07 4.27
C TYR A 49 -9.65 6.65 4.84
N ARG A 50 -10.63 6.34 3.98
CA ARG A 50 -11.99 5.97 4.40
C ARG A 50 -12.11 4.53 4.87
N VAL A 51 -11.47 3.57 4.19
CA VAL A 51 -11.67 2.13 4.45
C VAL A 51 -10.67 1.55 5.42
N ALA A 52 -9.50 2.19 5.57
CA ALA A 52 -8.46 1.85 6.53
C ALA A 52 -7.90 3.12 7.22
N PRO A 53 -8.77 3.88 7.93
CA PRO A 53 -8.36 5.10 8.64
C PRO A 53 -7.37 4.83 9.76
N ARG A 54 -7.23 3.57 10.19
CA ARG A 54 -6.22 3.04 11.12
C ARG A 54 -5.81 1.67 10.60
N GLY A 55 -4.79 1.08 11.20
CA GLY A 55 -4.33 -0.25 10.83
C GLY A 55 -3.23 -0.23 9.77
N ARG A 56 -2.84 -1.42 9.31
CA ARG A 56 -1.68 -1.62 8.43
C ARG A 56 -2.10 -1.53 6.99
N ARG A 57 -1.43 -0.68 6.22
CA ARG A 57 -1.66 -0.52 4.78
C ARG A 57 -0.41 -0.80 3.99
N LEU A 58 -0.55 -1.54 2.91
CA LEU A 58 0.50 -1.80 1.93
C LEU A 58 0.11 -1.15 0.61
N LEU A 59 1.02 -0.38 0.02
CA LEU A 59 0.85 0.16 -1.33
C LEU A 59 1.94 -0.42 -2.22
N LEU A 60 1.55 -0.99 -3.35
CA LEU A 60 2.44 -1.67 -4.29
C LEU A 60 2.52 -0.94 -5.63
N PHE A 61 3.73 -0.77 -6.12
CA PHE A 61 4.04 -0.04 -7.35
C PHE A 61 4.95 -0.83 -8.29
N PRO A 62 4.84 -0.65 -9.61
CA PRO A 62 5.73 -1.29 -10.56
C PRO A 62 7.16 -0.74 -10.57
N THR A 63 7.36 0.53 -10.20
CA THR A 63 8.66 1.21 -10.29
C THR A 63 8.98 2.00 -9.03
N LEU A 64 10.27 2.25 -8.81
CA LEU A 64 10.76 3.09 -7.72
C LEU A 64 10.28 4.54 -7.87
N ASP A 65 10.34 5.09 -9.08
CA ASP A 65 9.90 6.46 -9.35
C ASP A 65 8.43 6.68 -9.00
N LEU A 66 7.56 5.73 -9.37
CA LEU A 66 6.13 5.83 -9.08
C LEU A 66 5.84 5.67 -7.58
N LEU A 67 6.63 4.84 -6.90
CA LEU A 67 6.59 4.72 -5.44
C LEU A 67 6.93 6.06 -4.79
N VAL A 68 8.05 6.69 -5.16
CA VAL A 68 8.49 7.99 -4.60
C VAL A 68 7.47 9.08 -4.89
N GLN A 69 7.00 9.20 -6.14
CA GLN A 69 6.01 10.19 -6.55
C GLN A 69 4.69 10.03 -5.76
N THR A 70 4.23 8.79 -5.57
CA THR A 70 3.01 8.52 -4.82
C THR A 70 3.20 8.79 -3.34
N ALA A 71 4.35 8.42 -2.76
CA ALA A 71 4.67 8.70 -1.38
C ALA A 71 4.67 10.22 -1.09
N LEU A 72 5.24 11.03 -1.99
CA LEU A 72 5.18 12.50 -1.91
C LEU A 72 3.73 13.01 -1.98
N THR A 73 2.94 12.49 -2.92
CA THR A 73 1.52 12.88 -3.06
C THR A 73 0.72 12.57 -1.79
N TRP A 74 0.96 11.40 -1.18
CA TRP A 74 0.29 10.98 0.05
C TRP A 74 0.80 11.78 1.25
N HIS A 75 2.10 12.11 1.27
CA HIS A 75 2.68 13.01 2.26
C HIS A 75 1.96 14.36 2.25
N GLU A 76 1.80 15.00 1.10
CA GLU A 76 1.06 16.27 0.95
C GLU A 76 -0.41 16.16 1.38
N ALA A 77 -1.03 14.99 1.17
CA ALA A 77 -2.38 14.71 1.66
C ALA A 77 -2.47 14.52 3.19
N GLY A 78 -1.35 14.56 3.91
CA GLY A 78 -1.29 14.53 5.36
C GLY A 78 -1.00 13.16 5.96
N TRP A 79 -0.61 12.16 5.17
CA TRP A 79 -0.26 10.83 5.67
C TRP A 79 0.96 10.82 6.60
N HIS A 80 1.81 11.84 6.52
CA HIS A 80 2.91 12.05 7.47
C HIS A 80 2.46 12.42 8.89
N ASN A 81 1.23 12.91 9.05
CA ASN A 81 0.66 13.28 10.35
C ASN A 81 0.09 12.07 11.10
N ARG A 82 0.18 10.87 10.52
CA ARG A 82 -0.21 9.65 11.23
C ARG A 82 0.79 9.33 12.33
N ARG A 83 0.36 8.50 13.30
CA ARG A 83 1.18 8.16 14.47
C ARG A 83 2.53 7.57 14.11
N GLN A 84 2.58 6.75 13.05
CA GLN A 84 3.79 6.11 12.58
C GLN A 84 4.20 6.69 11.24
N LYS A 85 5.49 7.02 11.12
CA LYS A 85 6.10 7.37 9.84
C LYS A 85 6.03 6.16 8.90
N PRO A 86 5.75 6.35 7.61
CA PRO A 86 5.73 5.25 6.67
C PRO A 86 7.09 4.55 6.54
N LEU A 87 7.04 3.29 6.10
CA LEU A 87 8.21 2.51 5.72
C LEU A 87 8.21 2.27 4.21
N ALA A 88 9.37 1.91 3.66
CA ALA A 88 9.47 1.40 2.31
C ALA A 88 10.09 0.01 2.27
N VAL A 89 9.64 -0.81 1.32
CA VAL A 89 10.21 -2.12 1.00
C VAL A 89 10.70 -2.06 -0.45
N CYS A 90 11.95 -1.60 -0.59
CA CYS A 90 12.62 -1.33 -1.85
C CYS A 90 14.12 -1.09 -1.62
N SER A 91 14.89 -0.95 -2.70
CA SER A 91 16.34 -0.73 -2.67
C SER A 91 16.79 0.70 -2.38
N LEU A 92 15.86 1.67 -2.22
CA LEU A 92 16.16 3.10 -2.02
C LEU A 92 16.45 3.45 -0.54
N SER A 93 17.44 2.79 0.06
CA SER A 93 17.84 3.10 1.44
C SER A 93 18.51 4.48 1.51
N GLY A 94 17.94 5.41 2.29
CA GLY A 94 18.48 6.76 2.47
C GLY A 94 18.22 7.73 1.31
N ASP A 95 17.31 7.37 0.40
CA ASP A 95 16.93 8.21 -0.73
C ASP A 95 16.24 9.52 -0.30
N GLU A 96 16.66 10.64 -0.89
CA GLU A 96 16.14 11.97 -0.55
C GLU A 96 14.65 12.15 -0.88
N GLY A 97 14.16 11.50 -1.94
CA GLY A 97 12.75 11.54 -2.32
C GLY A 97 11.86 10.86 -1.29
N LEU A 98 12.28 9.69 -0.79
CA LEU A 98 11.59 8.98 0.29
C LEU A 98 11.63 9.78 1.61
N LEU A 99 12.77 10.36 1.96
CA LEU A 99 12.90 11.19 3.16
C LEU A 99 12.00 12.43 3.08
N SER A 100 11.94 13.07 1.90
CA SER A 100 11.04 14.21 1.63
C SER A 100 9.57 13.81 1.70
N ALA A 101 9.23 12.58 1.33
CA ALA A 101 7.91 12.00 1.54
C ALA A 101 7.63 11.57 3.00
N GLY A 102 8.55 11.81 3.93
CA GLY A 102 8.43 11.45 5.34
C GLY A 102 8.54 9.95 5.62
N VAL A 103 8.99 9.16 4.65
CA VAL A 103 9.28 7.73 4.83
C VAL A 103 10.53 7.61 5.71
N ALA A 104 10.41 6.91 6.83
CA ALA A 104 11.46 6.89 7.85
C ALA A 104 12.67 6.03 7.45
N ARG A 105 12.43 4.91 6.76
CA ARG A 105 13.43 3.91 6.42
C ARG A 105 12.92 2.97 5.34
N ALA A 106 13.86 2.43 4.55
CA ALA A 106 13.62 1.42 3.54
C ALA A 106 14.38 0.13 3.88
N THR A 107 13.87 -1.03 3.46
CA THR A 107 14.57 -2.31 3.59
C THR A 107 14.24 -3.24 2.43
N THR A 108 15.14 -4.18 2.15
CA THR A 108 14.88 -5.36 1.30
C THR A 108 14.95 -6.66 2.12
N ASN A 109 14.95 -6.57 3.45
CA ASN A 109 15.08 -7.71 4.35
C ASN A 109 13.75 -8.01 5.06
N ALA A 110 13.22 -9.22 4.84
CA ALA A 110 11.93 -9.66 5.35
C ALA A 110 11.88 -9.70 6.89
N THR A 111 13.00 -10.06 7.52
CA THR A 111 13.13 -10.12 8.98
C THR A 111 13.09 -8.72 9.58
N GLN A 112 13.80 -7.77 8.98
CA GLN A 112 13.75 -6.37 9.40
C GLN A 112 12.34 -5.80 9.24
N LEU A 113 11.66 -6.09 8.11
CA LEU A 113 10.28 -5.67 7.89
C LEU A 113 9.36 -6.20 8.99
N ALA A 114 9.41 -7.50 9.28
CA ALA A 114 8.59 -8.13 10.33
C ALA A 114 8.87 -7.51 11.71
N LEU A 115 10.14 -7.32 12.07
CA LEU A 115 10.55 -6.68 13.33
C LEU A 115 10.04 -5.23 13.43
N TRP A 116 10.18 -4.43 12.37
CA TRP A 116 9.69 -3.05 12.36
C TRP A 116 8.17 -3.01 12.51
N CYS A 117 7.44 -3.82 11.76
CA CYS A 117 5.98 -3.87 11.83
C CYS A 117 5.42 -4.45 13.14
N SER A 118 6.20 -5.27 13.85
CA SER A 118 5.87 -5.79 15.18
C SER A 118 6.13 -4.78 16.30
N ALA A 119 7.16 -3.94 16.15
CA ALA A 119 7.51 -2.92 17.14
C ALA A 119 6.63 -1.66 17.05
N LEU A 120 6.06 -1.41 15.88
CA LEU A 120 5.21 -0.24 15.63
C LEU A 120 3.73 -0.59 15.91
N ASP A 121 2.98 0.40 16.38
CA ASP A 121 1.53 0.31 16.55
C ASP A 121 0.85 -0.05 15.21
N GLN A 122 -0.39 -0.53 15.25
CA GLN A 122 -1.08 -1.04 14.07
C GLN A 122 -1.31 0.03 12.99
N ASP A 123 -1.26 1.34 13.30
CA ASP A 123 -1.46 2.42 12.32
C ASP A 123 -0.21 2.74 11.48
N LEU A 124 0.16 1.82 10.59
CA LEU A 124 1.36 1.89 9.74
C LEU A 124 1.02 1.89 8.24
N THR A 125 1.84 2.57 7.44
CA THR A 125 1.78 2.53 5.97
C THR A 125 3.12 2.05 5.44
N VAL A 126 3.09 1.09 4.54
CA VAL A 126 4.28 0.54 3.87
C VAL A 126 4.13 0.73 2.37
N PHE A 127 5.10 1.40 1.77
CA PHE A 127 5.23 1.51 0.32
C PHE A 127 6.17 0.41 -0.17
N ALA A 128 5.85 -0.29 -1.25
CA ALA A 128 6.69 -1.37 -1.75
C ALA A 128 6.63 -1.43 -3.27
N THR A 129 7.66 -1.98 -3.89
CA THR A 129 7.63 -2.26 -5.33
C THR A 129 7.26 -3.72 -5.59
N TYR A 130 6.72 -4.02 -6.77
CA TYR A 130 6.43 -5.39 -7.19
C TYR A 130 7.63 -6.34 -7.12
N PRO A 131 8.86 -5.93 -7.52
CA PRO A 131 10.04 -6.77 -7.36
C PRO A 131 10.40 -7.10 -5.92
N SER A 132 9.88 -6.36 -4.93
CA SER A 132 10.13 -6.61 -3.50
C SER A 132 8.96 -7.32 -2.81
N LEU A 133 8.03 -7.91 -3.57
CA LEU A 133 6.88 -8.60 -2.98
C LEU A 133 7.27 -9.88 -2.25
N ASP A 134 8.31 -10.56 -2.69
CA ASP A 134 8.93 -11.70 -2.00
C ASP A 134 9.31 -11.35 -0.55
N VAL A 135 9.88 -10.16 -0.32
CA VAL A 135 10.19 -9.65 1.02
C VAL A 135 8.93 -9.54 1.89
N ILE A 136 7.80 -9.12 1.31
CA ILE A 136 6.52 -9.04 2.02
C ILE A 136 5.99 -10.44 2.34
N VAL A 137 6.03 -11.37 1.37
CA VAL A 137 5.59 -12.76 1.53
C VAL A 137 6.40 -13.44 2.63
N ASP A 138 7.73 -13.34 2.55
CA ASP A 138 8.63 -13.93 3.52
C ASP A 138 8.39 -13.34 4.92
N ALA A 139 8.14 -12.04 5.04
CA ALA A 139 7.85 -11.41 6.33
C ALA A 139 6.59 -11.98 7.01
N HIS A 140 5.59 -12.44 6.24
CA HIS A 140 4.41 -13.12 6.76
C HIS A 140 4.71 -14.54 7.27
N THR A 141 5.87 -15.12 6.97
CA THR A 141 6.26 -16.45 7.48
C THR A 141 6.95 -16.41 8.84
N GLY A 142 7.43 -15.24 9.29
CA GLY A 142 8.25 -15.12 10.50
C GLY A 142 9.68 -15.63 10.30
N PRO A 143 10.45 -15.05 9.35
CA PRO A 143 11.74 -15.57 8.96
C PRO A 143 12.73 -15.46 10.12
N HIS A 144 13.60 -16.47 10.27
CA HIS A 144 14.54 -16.57 11.39
C HIS A 144 13.88 -16.53 12.79
N GLY A 145 12.62 -16.97 12.89
CA GLY A 145 11.92 -17.13 14.17
C GLY A 145 11.36 -15.83 14.76
N VAL A 146 11.36 -14.73 14.00
CA VAL A 146 10.68 -13.50 14.43
C VAL A 146 9.16 -13.64 14.30
N THR A 147 8.41 -12.85 15.06
CA THR A 147 6.95 -12.83 14.97
C THR A 147 6.50 -12.58 13.52
N PRO A 148 5.64 -13.45 12.95
CA PRO A 148 5.08 -13.25 11.62
C PRO A 148 4.40 -11.89 11.47
N LEU A 149 4.59 -11.26 10.31
CA LEU A 149 3.90 -10.03 9.97
C LEU A 149 2.38 -10.26 10.00
N ALA A 150 1.67 -9.48 10.81
CA ALA A 150 0.22 -9.54 10.88
C ALA A 150 -0.45 -9.10 9.55
N PRO A 151 -1.70 -9.54 9.26
CA PRO A 151 -2.42 -9.19 8.04
C PRO A 151 -2.58 -7.68 7.81
N TRP A 152 -2.72 -7.30 6.54
CA TRP A 152 -2.98 -5.93 6.13
C TRP A 152 -4.47 -5.59 6.22
N ASP A 153 -4.80 -4.39 6.68
CA ASP A 153 -6.17 -3.87 6.66
C ASP A 153 -6.60 -3.42 5.26
N LEU A 154 -5.62 -3.00 4.46
CA LEU A 154 -5.78 -2.63 3.06
C LEU A 154 -4.47 -2.85 2.29
N ILE A 155 -4.56 -3.48 1.12
CA ILE A 155 -3.54 -3.42 0.09
C ILE A 155 -4.05 -2.54 -1.06
N VAL A 156 -3.24 -1.60 -1.51
CA VAL A 156 -3.45 -0.83 -2.74
C VAL A 156 -2.45 -1.32 -3.77
N VAL A 157 -2.93 -1.72 -4.95
CA VAL A 157 -2.13 -2.27 -6.04
C VAL A 157 -2.22 -1.30 -7.22
N ASP A 158 -1.17 -0.51 -7.44
CA ASP A 158 -1.16 0.53 -8.50
C ASP A 158 -0.58 0.01 -9.82
N GLU A 159 -1.09 0.49 -10.95
CA GLU A 159 -0.84 -0.11 -12.26
C GLU A 159 -1.17 -1.61 -12.27
N ALA A 160 -2.33 -1.97 -11.69
CA ALA A 160 -2.75 -3.34 -11.41
C ALA A 160 -2.80 -4.24 -12.65
N HIS A 161 -2.97 -3.69 -13.86
CA HIS A 161 -2.88 -4.48 -15.09
C HIS A 161 -1.52 -5.19 -15.24
N ARG A 162 -0.43 -4.65 -14.66
CA ARG A 162 0.91 -5.28 -14.65
C ARG A 162 0.98 -6.51 -13.75
N THR A 163 0.04 -6.65 -12.81
CA THR A 163 -0.06 -7.81 -11.92
C THR A 163 -0.76 -9.01 -12.56
N SER A 164 -1.40 -8.80 -13.72
CA SER A 164 -2.02 -9.86 -14.51
C SER A 164 -1.01 -10.60 -15.40
N GLY A 165 -1.39 -11.80 -15.87
CA GLY A 165 -0.60 -12.63 -16.77
C GLY A 165 -0.19 -13.96 -16.15
N TYR A 166 1.03 -14.43 -16.47
CA TYR A 166 1.52 -15.74 -16.03
C TYR A 166 1.50 -15.89 -14.49
N ILE A 167 0.81 -16.91 -13.99
CA ILE A 167 0.62 -17.20 -12.56
C ILE A 167 1.95 -17.36 -11.79
N GLY A 168 3.04 -17.74 -12.47
CA GLY A 168 4.37 -17.86 -11.84
C GLY A 168 5.20 -16.58 -11.81
N LYS A 169 4.64 -15.41 -12.16
CA LYS A 169 5.37 -14.16 -11.95
C LYS A 169 5.40 -13.85 -10.44
N PRO A 170 6.55 -13.38 -9.89
CA PRO A 170 6.69 -13.14 -8.45
C PRO A 170 5.59 -12.28 -7.82
N TRP A 171 5.02 -11.36 -8.60
CA TRP A 171 4.00 -10.43 -8.11
C TRP A 171 2.56 -10.99 -8.10
N ALA A 172 2.28 -12.16 -8.68
CA ALA A 172 0.95 -12.78 -8.62
C ALA A 172 0.53 -13.13 -7.18
N ALA A 173 1.51 -13.30 -6.28
CA ALA A 173 1.29 -13.59 -4.87
C ALA A 173 0.43 -12.53 -4.16
N VAL A 174 0.39 -11.28 -4.64
CA VAL A 174 -0.41 -10.21 -4.03
C VAL A 174 -1.91 -10.53 -4.03
N HIS A 175 -2.35 -11.38 -4.97
CA HIS A 175 -3.75 -11.73 -5.13
C HIS A 175 -4.22 -12.81 -4.17
N ASP A 176 -3.31 -13.55 -3.53
CA ASP A 176 -3.66 -14.70 -2.70
C ASP A 176 -3.42 -14.39 -1.22
N ASP A 177 -4.48 -14.53 -0.41
CA ASP A 177 -4.44 -14.31 1.03
C ASP A 177 -3.53 -15.31 1.77
N ARG A 178 -3.18 -16.44 1.14
CA ARG A 178 -2.19 -17.39 1.69
C ARG A 178 -0.76 -16.85 1.66
N PHE A 179 -0.44 -15.99 0.68
CA PHE A 179 0.89 -15.40 0.55
C PHE A 179 0.96 -13.99 1.14
N VAL A 180 -0.06 -13.16 0.92
CA VAL A 180 -0.12 -11.80 1.44
C VAL A 180 -1.49 -11.55 2.08
N PRO A 181 -1.70 -11.92 3.36
CA PRO A 181 -3.00 -11.83 4.01
C PRO A 181 -3.53 -10.39 4.08
N ALA A 182 -4.75 -10.14 3.59
CA ALA A 182 -5.37 -8.82 3.69
C ALA A 182 -6.89 -8.83 3.83
N ARG A 183 -7.41 -7.88 4.60
CA ARG A 183 -8.86 -7.67 4.75
C ARG A 183 -9.47 -7.09 3.48
N ARG A 184 -8.74 -6.20 2.79
CA ARG A 184 -9.23 -5.44 1.63
C ARG A 184 -8.15 -5.28 0.58
N ARG A 185 -8.50 -5.30 -0.71
CA ARG A 185 -7.61 -4.93 -1.81
C ARG A 185 -8.26 -3.95 -2.77
N LEU A 186 -7.58 -2.82 -3.00
CA LEU A 186 -7.94 -1.83 -4.00
C LEU A 186 -6.96 -1.95 -5.17
N TYR A 187 -7.47 -2.25 -6.35
CA TYR A 187 -6.69 -2.26 -7.58
C TYR A 187 -6.90 -0.95 -8.32
N LEU A 188 -5.81 -0.27 -8.67
CA LEU A 188 -5.85 0.97 -9.43
C LEU A 188 -5.24 0.71 -10.81
N THR A 189 -5.97 1.05 -11.87
CA THR A 189 -5.42 1.04 -13.23
C THR A 189 -5.90 2.19 -14.08
#